data_AF-A0AAJ1PQ94-F1
#
_entry.id   AF-A0AAJ1PQ94-F1
#
_cell.length_a   1.000
_cell.length_b   1.000
_cell.length_c   1.000
_cell.angle_alpha   90.00
_cell.angle_beta   90.00
_cell.angle_gamma   90.00
#
_symmetry.space_group_name_H-M   'P 1'
#
loop_
_entity.id
_entity.type
_entity.pdbx_description
1 polymer ?
#
loop_
_entity_poly.entity_id
_entity_poly.type
_entity_poly.pdbx_seq_one_letter_code
_entity_poly.pdbx_strand_id
1 'polypeptide(L)' 'MPRRKDMPEWGELVLCTVQRITPYAAWCKLDEYPGIEGMIHVSEVAGKWVHDIREFVKANKQYVAKVIRIDYQKN' A
#
# COMPACT_ATOMS: atom_id res chain seq x y z
N MET A 1 12.30 -7.72 -21.10
CA MET A 1 11.69 -6.44 -20.66
C MET A 1 10.53 -6.79 -19.74
N PRO A 2 10.51 -6.36 -18.47
CA PRO A 2 9.34 -6.59 -17.64
C PRO A 2 8.16 -5.85 -18.30
N ARG A 3 7.06 -6.56 -18.53
CA ARG A 3 5.84 -5.98 -19.08
C ARG A 3 5.45 -4.82 -18.18
N ARG A 4 5.37 -3.59 -18.72
CA ARG A 4 4.71 -2.49 -18.02
C ARG A 4 3.25 -2.89 -17.90
N LYS A 5 2.91 -3.47 -16.76
CA LYS A 5 1.56 -3.76 -16.37
C LYS A 5 1.07 -2.43 -15.79
N ASP A 6 0.09 -1.81 -16.41
CA ASP A 6 -0.39 -0.49 -15.97
C ASP A 6 -1.12 -0.56 -14.62
N MET A 7 -1.48 -1.76 -14.16
CA MET A 7 -2.19 -2.01 -12.90
C MET A 7 -1.72 -3.34 -12.29
N PRO A 8 -1.59 -3.45 -10.96
CA PRO A 8 -1.38 -4.74 -10.31
C PRO A 8 -2.62 -5.63 -10.41
N GLU A 9 -2.45 -6.95 -10.21
CA GLU A 9 -3.57 -7.89 -10.11
C GLU A 9 -3.97 -8.15 -8.65
N TRP A 10 -5.20 -8.62 -8.46
CA TRP A 10 -5.66 -9.03 -7.13
C TRP A 10 -4.79 -10.18 -6.62
N GLY A 11 -4.34 -10.05 -5.37
CA GLY A 11 -3.48 -11.02 -4.72
C GLY A 11 -2.00 -10.94 -5.08
N GLU A 12 -1.61 -10.01 -5.97
CA GLU A 12 -0.22 -9.75 -6.32
C GLU A 12 0.54 -9.11 -5.14
N LEU A 13 1.79 -9.52 -4.95
CA LEU A 13 2.70 -8.91 -3.98
C LEU A 13 3.45 -7.79 -4.68
N VAL A 14 3.31 -6.57 -4.18
CA VAL A 14 3.91 -5.36 -4.74
C VAL A 14 4.81 -4.69 -3.72
N LEU A 15 5.90 -4.09 -4.21
CA LEU A 15 6.74 -3.24 -3.37
C LEU A 15 6.13 -1.84 -3.28
N CYS A 16 5.89 -1.37 -2.06
CA CYS A 16 5.38 -0.03 -1.82
C CYS A 16 6.23 0.76 -0.81
N THR A 17 6.39 2.05 -1.08
CA THR A 17 7.13 2.98 -0.25
C THR A 17 6.15 3.87 0.49
N VAL A 18 6.20 3.88 1.82
CA VAL A 18 5.30 4.69 2.64
C VAL A 18 5.64 6.17 2.49
N GLN A 19 4.70 6.95 1.95
CA GLN A 19 4.86 8.40 1.79
C GLN A 19 4.26 9.17 2.96
N ARG A 20 3.07 8.77 3.42
CA ARG A 20 2.36 9.48 4.49
C ARG A 20 1.69 8.51 5.42
N ILE A 21 1.74 8.79 6.72
CA ILE A 21 1.12 7.97 7.75
C ILE A 21 0.14 8.85 8.51
N THR A 22 -1.11 8.43 8.61
CA THR A 22 -2.12 8.96 9.52
C THR A 22 -2.37 7.93 10.62
N PRO A 23 -2.94 8.30 11.78
CA PRO A 23 -3.18 7.34 12.87
C PRO A 23 -4.12 6.19 12.50
N TYR A 24 -4.94 6.36 11.45
CA TYR A 24 -5.92 5.36 10.97
C TYR A 24 -5.53 4.69 9.65
N ALA A 25 -4.58 5.24 8.89
CA ALA A 25 -4.19 4.69 7.58
C ALA A 25 -2.75 5.06 7.19
N ALA A 26 -2.13 4.25 6.33
CA ALA A 26 -0.86 4.54 5.71
C ALA A 26 -1.01 4.65 4.20
N TRP A 27 -0.54 5.76 3.65
CA TRP A 27 -0.46 6.02 2.22
C TRP A 27 0.93 5.64 1.73
N CYS A 28 0.96 4.74 0.76
CA CYS A 28 2.18 4.21 0.17
C CYS A 28 2.11 4.32 -1.35
N LYS A 29 3.22 4.67 -1.98
CA LYS A 29 3.36 4.67 -3.43
C LYS A 29 3.89 3.32 -3.87
N LEU A 30 3.34 2.74 -4.94
CA LEU A 30 3.88 1.50 -5.51
C LEU A 30 5.11 1.85 -6.35
N ASP A 31 6.22 1.15 -6.12
CA ASP A 31 7.49 1.41 -6.82
C ASP A 31 7.44 0.87 -8.26
N GLU A 32 6.82 -0.29 -8.43
CA GLU A 32 6.64 -0.97 -9.71
C GLU A 32 5.58 -0.30 -10.60
N TYR A 33 4.68 0.50 -10.00
CA TYR A 33 3.54 1.12 -10.68
C TYR A 33 3.54 2.64 -10.47
N PRO A 34 4.29 3.39 -11.30
CA PRO A 34 4.38 4.84 -11.17
C PRO A 34 3.01 5.49 -11.45
N GLY A 35 2.51 6.24 -10.48
CA GLY A 35 1.21 6.92 -10.57
C GLY A 35 0.09 6.21 -9.82
N ILE A 36 0.34 5.02 -9.27
CA ILE A 36 -0.60 4.33 -8.38
C ILE A 36 -0.25 4.62 -6.92
N GLU A 37 -1.25 5.09 -6.19
CA GLU A 37 -1.19 5.25 -4.74
C GLU A 37 -1.96 4.10 -4.07
N GLY A 38 -1.28 3.42 -3.14
CA GLY A 38 -1.86 2.42 -2.26
C GLY A 38 -2.25 3.03 -0.92
N MET A 39 -3.38 2.57 -0.38
CA MET A 39 -3.83 2.90 0.97
C MET A 39 -3.91 1.61 1.79
N ILE A 40 -3.29 1.63 2.97
CA ILE A 40 -3.37 0.54 3.93
C ILE A 40 -4.12 1.05 5.14
N HIS A 41 -5.27 0.46 5.45
CA HIS A 41 -6.04 0.81 6.65
C HIS A 41 -5.45 0.13 7.89
N VAL A 42 -5.51 0.78 9.06
CA VAL A 42 -4.95 0.23 10.30
C VAL A 42 -5.55 -1.14 10.66
N SER A 43 -6.81 -1.38 10.30
CA SER A 43 -7.47 -2.69 10.49
C SER A 43 -6.82 -3.82 9.69
N GLU A 44 -6.17 -3.50 8.57
CA GLU A 44 -5.49 -4.48 7.70
C GLU A 44 -4.02 -4.69 8.12
N VAL A 45 -3.45 -3.78 8.91
CA VAL A 45 -2.05 -3.87 9.37
C VAL A 45 -1.88 -4.92 10.47
N ALA A 46 -2.87 -5.07 11.34
CA ALA A 46 -2.85 -6.12 12.35
C ALA A 46 -4.28 -6.57 12.68
N GLY A 47 -4.47 -7.89 12.82
CA GLY A 47 -5.73 -8.48 13.30
C GLY A 47 -6.03 -8.21 14.80
N LYS A 48 -5.42 -7.17 15.39
CA LYS A 48 -5.57 -6.75 16.78
C LYS A 48 -5.79 -5.24 16.82
N TRP A 49 -6.37 -4.75 17.91
CA TRP A 49 -6.50 -3.31 18.12
C TRP A 49 -5.11 -2.66 18.22
N VAL A 50 -4.76 -1.86 17.23
CA VAL A 50 -3.50 -1.11 17.17
C VAL A 50 -3.80 0.34 17.53
N HIS A 51 -3.15 0.83 18.60
CA HIS A 51 -3.29 2.20 19.06
C HIS A 51 -2.52 3.19 18.17
N ASP A 52 -1.37 2.75 17.62
CA ASP A 52 -0.57 3.57 16.71
C ASP A 52 0.04 2.73 15.58
N ILE A 53 -0.35 3.03 14.35
CA ILE A 53 0.16 2.35 13.16
C ILE A 53 1.66 2.65 12.93
N ARG A 54 2.21 3.74 13.48
CA ARG A 54 3.61 4.17 13.28
C ARG A 54 4.64 3.21 13.87
N GLU A 55 4.23 2.32 14.76
CA GLU A 55 5.08 1.23 15.25
C GLU A 55 5.31 0.16 14.18
N PHE A 56 4.33 -0.05 13.30
CA PHE A 56 4.34 -1.07 12.25
C PHE A 56 4.86 -0.53 10.92
N VAL A 57 4.47 0.69 10.57
CA VAL A 57 4.86 1.35 9.31
C VAL A 57 5.65 2.61 9.60
N LYS A 58 6.73 2.81 8.85
CA LYS A 58 7.63 3.96 8.97
C LYS A 58 7.65 4.72 7.66
N ALA A 59 7.60 6.04 7.74
CA ALA A 59 7.68 6.90 6.56
C ALA A 59 9.03 6.66 5.85
N ASN A 60 9.02 6.74 4.51
CA ASN A 60 10.16 6.50 3.63
C ASN A 60 10.74 5.08 3.68
N LYS A 61 10.05 4.13 4.31
CA LYS A 61 10.45 2.71 4.30
C LYS A 61 9.63 1.94 3.27
N GLN A 62 10.31 1.00 2.62
CA GLN A 62 9.73 0.07 1.66
C GLN A 62 9.15 -1.15 2.38
N TYR A 63 7.95 -1.55 1.99
CA TYR A 63 7.26 -2.73 2.48
C TYR A 63 6.72 -3.53 1.30
N VAL A 64 6.57 -4.84 1.51
CA VAL A 64 5.87 -5.71 0.57
C VAL A 64 4.41 -5.77 1.01
N ALA A 65 3.51 -5.32 0.14
CA ALA A 65 2.07 -5.34 0.39
C ALA A 65 1.38 -6.29 -0.59
N LYS A 66 0.31 -6.96 -0.12
CA LYS A 66 -0.56 -7.76 -0.99
C LYS A 66 -1.72 -6.90 -1.47
N VAL A 67 -2.00 -6.93 -2.76
CA VAL A 67 -3.14 -6.22 -3.34
C VAL A 67 -4.43 -6.96 -2.97
N ILE A 68 -5.19 -6.38 -2.05
CA ILE A 68 -6.49 -6.94 -1.58
C ILE A 68 -7.68 -6.44 -2.39
N ARG A 69 -7.55 -5.25 -2.98
CA ARG A 69 -8.61 -4.59 -3.74
C ARG A 69 -7.97 -3.58 -4.68
N ILE A 70 -8.50 -3.51 -5.90
CA ILE A 70 -8.11 -2.54 -6.91
C ILE A 70 -9.37 -1.75 -7.22
N ASP A 71 -9.34 -0.46 -6.93
CA ASP A 71 -10.44 0.44 -7.25
C ASP A 71 -10.10 1.17 -8.55
N TYR A 72 -10.78 0.77 -9.64
CA TYR A 72 -10.64 1.40 -10.95
C TYR A 72 -11.55 2.63 -10.97
N GLN A 73 -11.20 3.71 -10.25
CA GLN A 73 -11.88 4.98 -10.47
C GLN A 73 -11.45 5.55 -11.84
N LYS A 74 -12.12 5.07 -12.89
CA LYS A 74 -12.21 5.75 -14.17
C LYS A 74 -13.24 6.87 -14.01
N ASN A 75 -12.79 8.11 -13.98
CA ASN A 75 -13.62 9.24 -14.37
C ASN A 75 -13.04 9.87 -15.65
#